data_AF-A0A9D2BTZ6-F1
#
_entry.id   AF-A0A9D2BTZ6-F1
#
_cell.length_a   1.000
_cell.length_b   1.000
_cell.length_c   1.000
_cell.angle_alpha   90.00
_cell.angle_beta   90.00
_cell.angle_gamma   90.00
#
_symmetry.space_group_name_H-M   'P 1'
#
loop_
_entity.id
_entity.type
_entity.pdbx_description
1 polymer ?
#
loop_
_entity_poly.entity_id
_entity_poly.type
_entity_poly.pdbx_seq_one_letter_code
_entity_poly.pdbx_strand_id
1 'polypeptide(L)'
;MKYLVMECHPGYAVVLSQDGRFLKAANLNYDVGETVSDIIIMDSKPQNRLHWLFISIATLLCAALAALAVWYYALVPAGTVSLAVNPEVTITVNRLFYVLSAEGLNDDGRRLVDEESTLFRRAEEFADELVERAYLLDYLDDGGTILLNVTSDSDSWRANAENRLLDKLSEHSKHGVSVVVGSSDVTVDDIIAGAAETSDAADTADTTVAEDTNSAVDTTVSTDTNAE
;
A
#
# COMPACT_ATOMS: atom_id res chain seq x y z
N MET A 1 72.43 15.98 -16.86
CA MET A 1 71.66 17.24 -16.74
C MET A 1 71.95 17.84 -15.37
N LYS A 2 71.81 19.15 -15.16
CA LYS A 2 72.02 19.78 -13.84
C LYS A 2 70.68 20.23 -13.26
N TYR A 3 70.53 20.13 -11.96
CA TYR A 3 69.34 20.52 -11.21
C TYR A 3 69.74 21.44 -10.06
N LEU A 4 68.97 22.50 -9.81
CA LEU A 4 69.17 23.40 -8.68
C LEU A 4 68.23 23.03 -7.55
N VAL A 5 68.75 22.78 -6.36
CA VAL A 5 67.95 22.46 -5.17
C VAL A 5 67.27 23.74 -4.66
N MET A 6 65.94 23.74 -4.67
CA MET A 6 65.12 24.90 -4.31
C MET A 6 64.64 24.81 -2.85
N GLU A 7 64.23 23.63 -2.40
CA GLU A 7 63.74 23.40 -1.03
C GLU A 7 64.08 21.97 -0.58
N CYS A 8 64.39 21.81 0.71
CA CYS A 8 64.69 20.53 1.33
C CYS A 8 63.70 20.22 2.44
N HIS A 9 63.07 19.04 2.38
CA HIS A 9 62.22 18.46 3.41
C HIS A 9 62.83 17.13 3.89
N PRO A 10 62.44 16.62 5.08
CA PRO A 10 63.02 15.39 5.62
C PRO A 10 62.92 14.15 4.71
N GLY A 11 61.90 14.08 3.84
CA GLY A 11 61.68 12.93 2.95
C GLY A 11 61.81 13.23 1.45
N TYR A 12 61.98 14.49 1.05
CA TYR A 12 62.11 14.88 -0.35
C TYR A 12 62.73 16.27 -0.50
N ALA A 13 63.34 16.54 -1.64
CA ALA A 13 63.78 17.86 -2.06
C ALA A 13 63.01 18.29 -3.32
N VAL A 14 62.79 19.59 -3.48
CA VAL A 14 62.25 20.18 -4.70
C VAL A 14 63.42 20.74 -5.49
N VAL A 15 63.58 20.28 -6.72
CA VAL A 15 64.70 20.67 -7.59
C VAL A 15 64.19 21.29 -8.89
N LEU A 16 64.87 22.31 -9.38
CA LEU A 16 64.59 22.99 -10.65
C LEU A 16 65.49 22.41 -11.75
N SER A 17 64.89 21.82 -12.78
CA SER A 17 65.58 21.36 -13.99
C SER A 17 66.00 22.54 -14.87
N GLN A 18 67.01 22.34 -15.72
CA GLN A 18 67.41 23.29 -16.77
C GLN A 18 66.28 23.68 -17.72
N ASP A 19 65.29 22.80 -17.89
CA ASP A 19 64.08 23.06 -18.70
C ASP A 19 63.03 23.91 -17.98
N GLY A 20 63.34 24.46 -16.79
CA GLY A 20 62.42 25.26 -15.98
C GLY A 20 61.33 24.47 -15.27
N ARG A 21 61.46 23.14 -15.16
CA ARG A 21 60.50 22.27 -14.47
C ARG A 21 60.91 22.01 -13.02
N PHE A 22 59.94 22.09 -12.12
CA PHE A 22 60.12 21.65 -10.73
C PHE A 22 59.86 20.14 -10.63
N LEU A 23 60.80 19.42 -10.04
CA LEU A 23 60.74 17.98 -9.83
C LEU A 23 60.85 17.70 -8.33
N LYS A 24 60.11 16.70 -7.85
CA LYS A 24 60.28 16.16 -6.51
C LYS A 24 61.35 15.08 -6.59
N ALA A 25 62.40 15.18 -5.79
CA ALA A 25 63.47 14.19 -5.72
C ALA A 25 63.63 13.67 -4.29
N ALA A 26 64.19 12.48 -4.12
CA ALA A 26 64.55 11.98 -2.79
C ALA A 26 65.63 12.90 -2.17
N ASN A 27 65.48 13.26 -0.89
CA ASN A 27 66.49 14.06 -0.20
C ASN A 27 67.66 13.16 0.21
N LEU A 28 68.82 13.32 -0.44
CA LEU A 28 70.06 12.62 -0.09
C LEU A 28 70.99 13.50 0.76
N ASN A 29 70.41 14.32 1.64
CA ASN A 29 71.09 15.37 2.41
C ASN A 29 71.59 16.54 1.55
N TYR A 30 70.75 17.00 0.62
CA TYR A 30 71.06 18.19 -0.18
C TYR A 30 70.91 19.47 0.61
N ASP A 31 71.69 20.49 0.22
CA ASP A 31 71.55 21.86 0.71
C ASP A 31 70.79 22.74 -0.28
N VAL A 32 70.01 23.70 0.23
CA VAL A 32 69.28 24.65 -0.62
C VAL A 32 70.27 25.52 -1.40
N GLY A 33 70.08 25.61 -2.72
CA GLY A 33 70.99 26.31 -3.64
C GLY A 33 72.09 25.42 -4.25
N GLU A 34 72.22 24.16 -3.83
CA GLU A 34 73.16 23.21 -4.40
C GLU A 34 72.78 22.83 -5.85
N THR A 35 73.78 22.69 -6.73
CA THR A 35 73.55 22.17 -8.09
C THR A 35 73.95 20.71 -8.19
N VAL A 36 72.97 19.83 -8.33
CA VAL A 36 73.15 18.37 -8.33
C VAL A 36 72.91 17.80 -9.73
N SER A 37 73.68 16.79 -10.13
CA SER A 37 73.52 16.12 -11.44
C SER A 37 72.82 14.76 -11.36
N ASP A 38 72.89 14.10 -10.20
CA ASP A 38 72.29 12.79 -9.96
C ASP A 38 71.15 12.95 -8.96
N ILE A 39 69.91 12.85 -9.44
CA ILE A 39 68.71 12.98 -8.62
C ILE A 39 67.81 11.76 -8.82
N ILE A 40 67.21 11.28 -7.73
CA ILE A 40 66.20 10.22 -7.78
C ILE A 40 64.84 10.88 -7.80
N ILE A 41 64.22 10.97 -8.98
CA ILE A 41 62.90 11.60 -9.15
C ILE A 41 61.85 10.74 -8.44
N MET A 42 61.12 11.36 -7.52
CA MET A 42 59.96 10.77 -6.87
C MET A 42 58.73 11.07 -7.71
N ASP A 43 58.20 10.06 -8.37
CA ASP A 43 56.93 10.17 -9.08
C ASP A 43 55.78 10.20 -8.05
N SER A 44 55.04 11.29 -7.98
CA SER A 44 53.84 11.40 -7.14
C SER A 44 52.68 10.68 -7.82
N LYS A 45 52.74 9.34 -7.87
CA LYS A 45 51.64 8.56 -8.43
C LYS A 45 50.43 8.73 -7.50
N PRO A 46 49.24 9.14 -8.00
CA PRO A 46 48.06 9.23 -7.16
C PRO A 46 47.66 7.82 -6.72
N GLN A 47 47.97 7.46 -5.48
CA GLN A 47 47.74 6.13 -4.90
C GLN A 47 46.25 5.79 -4.69
N ASN A 48 45.34 6.72 -5.00
CA ASN A 48 43.95 6.63 -4.52
C ASN A 48 42.97 6.01 -5.53
N ARG A 49 43.40 5.59 -6.73
CA ARG A 49 42.48 5.02 -7.73
C ARG A 49 41.78 3.74 -7.25
N LEU A 50 42.48 2.91 -6.46
CA LEU A 50 41.92 1.66 -5.94
C LEU A 50 40.85 1.91 -4.86
N HIS A 51 41.02 2.95 -4.03
CA HIS A 51 40.05 3.33 -3.01
C HIS A 51 38.71 3.78 -3.64
N TRP A 52 38.75 4.53 -4.74
CA TRP A 52 37.55 4.92 -5.49
C TRP A 52 36.83 3.73 -6.14
N LEU A 53 37.56 2.71 -6.60
CA LEU A 53 36.97 1.46 -7.10
C LEU A 53 36.26 0.70 -5.97
N PHE A 54 36.87 0.61 -4.79
CA PHE A 54 36.22 -0.03 -3.64
C PHE A 54 34.96 0.70 -3.17
N ILE A 55 34.97 2.05 -3.18
CA ILE A 55 33.77 2.84 -2.90
C ILE A 55 32.66 2.51 -3.90
N SER A 56 32.99 2.46 -5.21
CA SER A 56 32.00 2.15 -6.25
C SER A 56 31.40 0.74 -6.11
N ILE A 57 32.18 -0.24 -5.68
CA ILE A 57 31.68 -1.60 -5.47
C ILE A 57 30.79 -1.65 -4.22
N ALA A 58 31.19 -0.97 -3.15
CA ALA A 58 30.42 -0.91 -1.92
C ALA A 58 29.06 -0.23 -2.11
N THR A 59 29.00 0.86 -2.89
CA THR A 59 27.73 1.53 -3.21
C THR A 59 26.81 0.66 -4.04
N LEU A 60 27.34 -0.05 -5.04
CA LEU A 60 26.55 -0.96 -5.87
C LEU A 60 25.98 -2.12 -5.04
N LEU A 61 26.78 -2.71 -4.14
CA LEU A 61 26.31 -3.77 -3.25
C LEU A 61 25.22 -3.28 -2.30
N CYS A 62 25.41 -2.09 -1.71
CA CYS A 62 24.40 -1.49 -0.82
C CYS A 62 23.09 -1.21 -1.56
N ALA A 63 23.16 -0.68 -2.79
CA ALA A 63 21.99 -0.45 -3.62
C ALA A 63 21.28 -1.76 -3.99
N ALA A 64 22.02 -2.83 -4.31
CA ALA A 64 21.43 -4.14 -4.59
C ALA A 64 20.73 -4.72 -3.37
N LEU A 65 21.31 -4.61 -2.17
CA LEU A 65 20.68 -5.06 -0.93
C LEU A 65 19.41 -4.26 -0.60
N ALA A 66 19.43 -2.94 -0.80
CA ALA A 66 18.26 -2.10 -0.63
C ALA A 66 17.14 -2.48 -1.63
N ALA A 67 17.49 -2.70 -2.90
CA ALA A 67 16.53 -3.15 -3.92
C ALA A 67 15.92 -4.52 -3.57
N LEU A 68 16.73 -5.47 -3.09
CA LEU A 68 16.24 -6.77 -2.63
C LEU A 68 15.33 -6.66 -1.41
N ALA A 69 15.65 -5.77 -0.46
CA ALA A 69 14.80 -5.53 0.70
C ALA A 69 13.45 -4.92 0.30
N VAL A 70 13.44 -3.95 -0.62
CA VAL A 70 12.20 -3.37 -1.18
C VAL A 70 11.42 -4.42 -1.96
N TRP A 71 12.08 -5.22 -2.79
CA TRP A 71 11.46 -6.31 -3.54
C TRP A 71 10.80 -7.35 -2.64
N TYR A 72 11.51 -7.78 -1.59
CA TYR A 72 10.97 -8.69 -0.58
C TYR A 72 9.77 -8.06 0.14
N TYR A 73 9.88 -6.79 0.57
CA TYR A 73 8.79 -6.08 1.24
C TYR A 73 7.55 -5.93 0.34
N ALA A 74 7.74 -5.74 -0.96
CA ALA A 74 6.66 -5.61 -1.93
C ALA A 74 6.00 -6.94 -2.31
N LEU A 75 6.68 -8.07 -2.20
CA LEU A 75 6.11 -9.38 -2.59
C LEU A 75 5.54 -10.19 -1.43
N VAL A 76 5.80 -9.81 -0.17
CA VAL A 76 5.22 -10.50 0.98
C VAL A 76 3.72 -10.14 1.09
N PRO A 77 2.82 -11.16 1.09
CA PRO A 77 1.38 -10.94 1.24
C PRO A 77 1.09 -10.36 2.63
N ALA A 78 0.19 -9.39 2.68
CA ALA A 78 -0.20 -8.74 3.93
C ALA A 78 -1.59 -9.14 4.39
N GLY A 79 -2.46 -9.49 3.45
CA GLY A 79 -3.83 -9.85 3.75
C GLY A 79 -4.58 -10.29 2.51
N THR A 80 -5.75 -10.84 2.78
CA THR A 80 -6.70 -11.34 1.80
C THR A 80 -7.98 -10.54 1.93
N VAL A 81 -8.45 -9.99 0.82
CA VAL A 81 -9.72 -9.29 0.71
C VAL A 81 -10.70 -10.23 0.04
N SER A 82 -11.80 -10.56 0.72
CA SER A 82 -12.89 -11.36 0.17
C SER A 82 -14.09 -10.45 -0.06
N LEU A 83 -14.60 -10.43 -1.29
CA LEU A 83 -15.83 -9.75 -1.67
C LEU A 83 -16.91 -10.82 -1.84
N ALA A 84 -18.08 -10.65 -1.22
CA ALA A 84 -19.20 -11.58 -1.24
C ALA A 84 -20.51 -10.84 -1.58
N VAL A 85 -21.55 -11.60 -1.97
CA VAL A 85 -22.83 -11.21 -2.61
C VAL A 85 -22.83 -11.32 -4.14
N ASN A 86 -22.24 -12.39 -4.66
CA ASN A 86 -22.23 -12.79 -6.08
C ASN A 86 -21.86 -11.65 -7.06
N PRO A 87 -20.59 -11.55 -7.49
CA PRO A 87 -19.60 -12.61 -7.46
C PRO A 87 -18.79 -12.72 -6.16
N GLU A 88 -18.48 -13.94 -5.77
CA GLU A 88 -17.52 -14.22 -4.71
C GLU A 88 -16.10 -14.24 -5.27
N VAL A 89 -15.29 -13.26 -4.87
CA VAL A 89 -13.91 -13.10 -5.33
C VAL A 89 -12.99 -12.89 -4.14
N THR A 90 -11.85 -13.59 -4.15
CA THR A 90 -10.78 -13.46 -3.18
C THR A 90 -9.58 -12.78 -3.83
N ILE A 91 -9.15 -11.65 -3.28
CA ILE A 91 -8.04 -10.84 -3.76
C ILE A 91 -6.93 -10.89 -2.71
N THR A 92 -5.79 -11.47 -3.07
CA THR A 92 -4.60 -11.46 -2.23
C THR A 92 -3.81 -10.18 -2.49
N VAL A 93 -3.49 -9.41 -1.45
CA VAL A 93 -2.81 -8.12 -1.59
C VAL A 93 -1.51 -8.07 -0.76
N ASN A 94 -0.54 -7.31 -1.26
CA ASN A 94 0.71 -7.04 -0.54
C ASN A 94 0.55 -5.90 0.48
N ARG A 95 1.61 -5.66 1.27
CA ARG A 95 1.62 -4.58 2.29
C ARG A 95 1.40 -3.18 1.71
N LEU A 96 1.71 -3.00 0.42
CA LEU A 96 1.56 -1.74 -0.31
C LEU A 96 0.18 -1.62 -1.00
N PHE A 97 -0.76 -2.53 -0.73
CA PHE A 97 -2.10 -2.59 -1.36
C PHE A 97 -2.10 -2.89 -2.87
N TYR A 98 -1.09 -3.58 -3.36
CA TYR A 98 -1.11 -4.12 -4.71
C TYR A 98 -1.64 -5.55 -4.73
N VAL A 99 -2.41 -5.86 -5.75
CA VAL A 99 -2.94 -7.19 -6.01
C VAL A 99 -1.80 -8.13 -6.42
N LEU A 100 -1.65 -9.22 -5.65
CA LEU A 100 -0.72 -10.32 -5.91
C LEU A 100 -1.41 -11.47 -6.67
N SER A 101 -2.68 -11.72 -6.37
CA SER A 101 -3.52 -12.72 -7.05
C SER A 101 -4.98 -12.36 -6.83
N ALA A 102 -5.84 -12.73 -7.77
CA ALA A 102 -7.29 -12.74 -7.57
C ALA A 102 -7.84 -14.08 -8.04
N GLU A 103 -8.77 -14.64 -7.28
CA GLU A 103 -9.37 -15.95 -7.52
C GLU A 103 -10.89 -15.84 -7.32
N GLY A 104 -11.66 -16.37 -8.27
CA GLY A 104 -13.12 -16.46 -8.16
C GLY A 104 -13.53 -17.71 -7.37
N LEU A 105 -14.25 -17.52 -6.27
CA LEU A 105 -14.73 -18.61 -5.42
C LEU A 105 -15.94 -19.32 -6.05
N ASN A 106 -16.83 -18.56 -6.68
CA ASN A 106 -18.00 -19.05 -7.42
C ASN A 106 -17.76 -19.09 -8.95
N ASP A 107 -18.64 -19.76 -9.72
CA ASP A 107 -18.60 -19.79 -11.19
C ASP A 107 -18.68 -18.39 -11.82
N ASP A 108 -19.53 -17.53 -11.25
CA ASP A 108 -19.62 -16.11 -11.66
C ASP A 108 -18.33 -15.36 -11.29
N GLY A 109 -17.79 -15.59 -10.08
CA GLY A 109 -16.51 -15.02 -9.67
C GLY A 109 -15.34 -15.43 -10.58
N ARG A 110 -15.31 -16.68 -11.03
CA ARG A 110 -14.32 -17.13 -12.02
C ARG A 110 -14.46 -16.34 -13.31
N ARG A 111 -15.69 -16.17 -13.82
CA ARG A 111 -15.95 -15.40 -15.05
C ARG A 111 -15.60 -13.92 -14.94
N LEU A 112 -15.66 -13.33 -13.75
CA LEU A 112 -15.20 -11.95 -13.54
C LEU A 112 -13.68 -11.83 -13.48
N VAL A 113 -12.97 -12.84 -12.98
CA VAL A 113 -11.51 -12.80 -12.78
C VAL A 113 -10.73 -13.30 -14.00
N ASP A 114 -11.27 -14.23 -14.79
CA ASP A 114 -10.54 -14.98 -15.84
C ASP A 114 -10.07 -14.13 -17.04
N GLU A 115 -10.58 -12.91 -17.19
CA GLU A 115 -10.35 -12.09 -18.40
C GLU A 115 -9.28 -11.00 -18.27
N GLU A 116 -8.71 -10.73 -17.09
CA GLU A 116 -7.75 -9.62 -16.94
C GLU A 116 -6.47 -9.97 -16.18
N SER A 117 -5.40 -9.23 -16.51
CA SER A 117 -4.14 -9.26 -15.78
C SER A 117 -4.34 -8.66 -14.38
N THR A 118 -4.56 -9.53 -13.40
CA THR A 118 -4.75 -9.19 -11.98
C THR A 118 -3.47 -8.74 -11.28
N LEU A 119 -2.31 -8.92 -11.91
CA LEU A 119 -1.01 -8.71 -11.30
C LEU A 119 -0.59 -7.22 -11.27
N PHE A 120 -0.10 -6.76 -10.11
CA PHE A 120 0.51 -5.43 -9.90
C PHE A 120 -0.40 -4.21 -10.07
N ARG A 121 -1.73 -4.36 -9.93
CA ARG A 121 -2.66 -3.23 -9.82
C ARG A 121 -2.94 -2.86 -8.37
N ARG A 122 -3.42 -1.63 -8.14
CA ARG A 122 -3.89 -1.24 -6.80
C ARG A 122 -5.19 -1.98 -6.49
N ALA A 123 -5.31 -2.47 -5.27
CA ALA A 123 -6.47 -3.24 -4.83
C ALA A 123 -7.78 -2.45 -4.96
N GLU A 124 -7.75 -1.14 -4.75
CA GLU A 124 -8.95 -0.31 -4.85
C GLU A 124 -9.43 -0.11 -6.29
N GLU A 125 -8.49 0.07 -7.23
CA GLU A 125 -8.82 0.19 -8.66
C GLU A 125 -9.40 -1.12 -9.17
N PHE A 126 -8.76 -2.23 -8.80
CA PHE A 126 -9.24 -3.56 -9.18
C PHE A 126 -10.60 -3.88 -8.57
N ALA A 127 -10.86 -3.49 -7.32
CA ALA A 127 -12.16 -3.66 -6.69
C ALA A 127 -13.26 -2.82 -7.36
N ASP A 128 -12.97 -1.57 -7.73
CA ASP A 128 -13.89 -0.69 -8.46
C ASP A 128 -14.24 -1.26 -9.84
N GLU A 129 -13.24 -1.70 -10.60
CA GLU A 129 -13.40 -2.36 -11.89
C GLU A 129 -14.24 -3.65 -11.78
N LEU A 130 -14.04 -4.44 -10.72
CA LEU A 130 -14.83 -5.65 -10.45
C LEU A 130 -16.31 -5.32 -10.21
N VAL A 131 -16.61 -4.25 -9.48
CA VAL A 131 -17.99 -3.83 -9.21
C VAL A 131 -18.67 -3.29 -10.48
N GLU A 132 -17.98 -2.46 -11.26
CA GLU A 132 -18.50 -1.97 -12.54
C GLU A 132 -18.78 -3.13 -13.50
N ARG A 133 -17.91 -4.13 -13.52
CA ARG A 133 -18.09 -5.31 -14.36
C ARG A 133 -19.18 -6.24 -13.86
N ALA A 134 -19.34 -6.39 -12.55
CA ALA A 134 -20.46 -7.13 -11.96
C ALA A 134 -21.80 -6.50 -12.36
N TYR A 135 -21.88 -5.17 -12.40
CA TYR A 135 -23.03 -4.45 -12.92
C TYR A 135 -23.25 -4.70 -14.43
N LEU A 136 -22.21 -4.60 -15.25
CA LEU A 136 -22.32 -4.83 -16.71
C LEU A 136 -22.73 -6.26 -17.08
N LEU A 137 -22.38 -7.24 -16.26
CA LEU A 137 -22.70 -8.65 -16.45
C LEU A 137 -24.02 -9.05 -15.79
N ASP A 138 -24.78 -8.10 -15.25
CA ASP A 138 -26.08 -8.33 -14.58
C ASP A 138 -25.94 -9.22 -13.33
N TYR A 139 -24.77 -9.21 -12.70
CA TYR A 139 -24.51 -9.90 -11.42
C TYR A 139 -24.86 -9.03 -10.21
N LEU A 140 -24.95 -7.71 -10.40
CA LEU A 140 -25.30 -6.75 -9.36
C LEU A 140 -26.36 -5.77 -9.88
N ASP A 141 -27.55 -5.81 -9.28
CA ASP A 141 -28.64 -4.88 -9.57
C ASP A 141 -28.41 -3.48 -8.98
N ASP A 142 -29.15 -2.49 -9.45
CA ASP A 142 -29.21 -1.14 -8.87
C ASP A 142 -29.55 -1.21 -7.37
N GLY A 143 -28.68 -0.68 -6.52
CA GLY A 143 -28.84 -0.76 -5.06
C GLY A 143 -28.45 -2.10 -4.43
N GLY A 144 -27.78 -2.98 -5.17
CA GLY A 144 -27.24 -4.24 -4.65
C GLY A 144 -26.34 -4.04 -3.43
N THR A 145 -26.28 -5.04 -2.56
CA THR A 145 -25.40 -5.03 -1.38
C THR A 145 -24.15 -5.83 -1.67
N ILE A 146 -22.97 -5.29 -1.35
CA ILE A 146 -21.70 -6.02 -1.42
C ILE A 146 -21.18 -6.22 -0.01
N LEU A 147 -20.87 -7.47 0.33
CA LEU A 147 -20.19 -7.82 1.58
C LEU A 147 -18.68 -7.77 1.37
N LEU A 148 -18.00 -6.89 2.08
CA LEU A 148 -16.55 -6.79 2.09
C LEU A 148 -16.01 -7.41 3.38
N ASN A 149 -15.18 -8.44 3.27
CA ASN A 149 -14.45 -9.01 4.40
C ASN A 149 -12.95 -8.88 4.14
N VAL A 150 -12.20 -8.33 5.11
CA VAL A 150 -10.74 -8.20 4.99
C VAL A 150 -10.08 -8.98 6.10
N THR A 151 -9.22 -9.94 5.75
CA THR A 151 -8.45 -10.74 6.69
C THR A 151 -6.96 -10.41 6.57
N SER A 152 -6.31 -10.14 7.71
CA SER A 152 -4.87 -9.89 7.78
C SER A 152 -4.34 -10.20 9.17
N ASP A 153 -3.07 -10.57 9.25
CA ASP A 153 -2.35 -10.76 10.53
C ASP A 153 -2.20 -9.44 11.32
N SER A 154 -2.39 -8.28 10.67
CA SER A 154 -2.23 -6.96 11.28
C SER A 154 -3.55 -6.20 11.34
N ASP A 155 -4.06 -5.98 12.56
CA ASP A 155 -5.30 -5.22 12.80
C ASP A 155 -5.25 -3.79 12.25
N SER A 156 -4.12 -3.10 12.39
CA SER A 156 -3.98 -1.72 11.90
C SER A 156 -3.94 -1.65 10.37
N TRP A 157 -3.31 -2.63 9.72
CA TRP A 157 -3.32 -2.74 8.26
C TRP A 157 -4.73 -3.10 7.77
N ARG A 158 -5.41 -4.05 8.43
CA ARG A 158 -6.78 -4.45 8.12
C ARG A 158 -7.76 -3.29 8.21
N ALA A 159 -7.76 -2.56 9.32
CA ALA A 159 -8.62 -1.39 9.49
C ALA A 159 -8.34 -0.30 8.45
N ASN A 160 -7.08 -0.10 8.04
CA ASN A 160 -6.75 0.81 6.95
C ASN A 160 -7.29 0.31 5.60
N ALA A 161 -7.25 -1.01 5.37
CA ALA A 161 -7.74 -1.63 4.16
C ALA A 161 -9.23 -1.47 3.97
N GLU A 162 -9.98 -1.79 5.02
CA GLU A 162 -11.43 -1.66 5.06
C GLU A 162 -11.84 -0.22 4.74
N ASN A 163 -11.24 0.77 5.42
CA ASN A 163 -11.56 2.18 5.19
C ASN A 163 -11.24 2.63 3.76
N ARG A 164 -10.08 2.24 3.20
CA ARG A 164 -9.70 2.63 1.83
C ARG A 164 -10.64 2.04 0.78
N LEU A 165 -11.01 0.77 0.93
CA LEU A 165 -11.94 0.10 0.03
C LEU A 165 -13.35 0.66 0.19
N LEU A 166 -13.79 0.93 1.42
CA LEU A 166 -15.11 1.53 1.69
C LEU A 166 -15.22 2.93 1.09
N ASP A 167 -14.21 3.78 1.30
CA ASP A 167 -14.17 5.14 0.73
C ASP A 167 -14.20 5.08 -0.81
N LYS A 168 -13.43 4.16 -1.42
CA LYS A 168 -13.37 4.08 -2.88
C LYS A 168 -14.63 3.51 -3.51
N LEU A 169 -15.17 2.44 -2.97
CA LEU A 169 -16.40 1.84 -3.47
C LEU A 169 -17.60 2.77 -3.25
N SER A 170 -17.66 3.48 -2.12
CA SER A 170 -18.72 4.47 -1.88
C SER A 170 -18.61 5.68 -2.80
N GLU A 171 -17.40 6.22 -3.03
CA GLU A 171 -17.16 7.35 -3.93
C GLU A 171 -17.51 7.02 -5.39
N HIS A 172 -17.21 5.80 -5.85
CA HIS A 172 -17.40 5.40 -7.25
C HIS A 172 -18.70 4.62 -7.52
N SER A 173 -19.51 4.33 -6.50
CA SER A 173 -20.81 3.68 -6.66
C SER A 173 -21.84 4.60 -7.35
N LYS A 174 -21.70 4.78 -8.67
CA LYS A 174 -22.70 5.48 -9.52
C LYS A 174 -24.09 4.82 -9.48
N HIS A 175 -24.16 3.58 -9.00
CA HIS A 175 -25.33 2.69 -9.03
C HIS A 175 -25.97 2.47 -7.63
N GLY A 176 -25.59 3.26 -6.62
CA GLY A 176 -26.23 3.21 -5.29
C GLY A 176 -25.94 1.96 -4.46
N VAL A 177 -24.81 1.29 -4.73
CA VAL A 177 -24.40 0.04 -4.09
C VAL A 177 -24.11 0.26 -2.60
N SER A 178 -24.71 -0.58 -1.74
CA SER A 178 -24.47 -0.56 -0.29
C SER A 178 -23.33 -1.51 0.07
N VAL A 179 -22.26 -1.01 0.68
CA VAL A 179 -21.13 -1.85 1.12
C VAL A 179 -21.25 -2.13 2.61
N VAL A 180 -21.34 -3.41 2.97
CA VAL A 180 -21.35 -3.89 4.36
C VAL A 180 -20.00 -4.51 4.67
N VAL A 181 -19.35 -4.06 5.74
CA VAL A 181 -18.08 -4.64 6.20
C VAL A 181 -18.38 -5.78 7.17
N GLY A 182 -17.98 -7.00 6.80
CA GLY A 182 -18.05 -8.16 7.70
C GLY A 182 -16.90 -8.12 8.72
N SER A 183 -17.19 -8.38 9.98
CA SER A 183 -16.14 -8.66 10.96
C SER A 183 -15.61 -10.08 10.75
N SER A 184 -14.32 -10.28 11.01
CA SER A 184 -13.55 -11.51 10.77
C SER A 184 -14.08 -12.80 11.45
N ASP A 185 -15.15 -12.72 12.25
CA ASP A 185 -15.81 -13.83 12.93
C ASP A 185 -17.22 -14.15 12.39
N VAL A 186 -17.70 -13.42 11.38
CA VAL A 186 -19.08 -13.56 10.88
C VAL A 186 -19.05 -14.15 9.48
N THR A 187 -19.65 -15.33 9.33
CA THR A 187 -19.77 -16.00 8.04
C THR A 187 -20.86 -15.34 7.20
N VAL A 188 -20.78 -15.46 5.86
CA VAL A 188 -21.79 -14.92 4.94
C VAL A 188 -23.20 -15.45 5.28
N ASP A 189 -23.27 -16.68 5.80
CA ASP A 189 -24.49 -17.32 6.29
C ASP A 189 -25.14 -16.57 7.48
N ASP A 190 -24.34 -15.99 8.39
CA ASP A 190 -24.85 -15.27 9.57
C ASP A 190 -25.43 -13.90 9.21
N ILE A 191 -24.89 -13.24 8.17
CA ILE A 191 -25.36 -11.93 7.70
C ILE A 191 -26.65 -12.08 6.88
N ILE A 192 -26.73 -13.12 6.04
CA ILE A 192 -27.94 -13.42 5.26
C ILE A 192 -29.08 -13.86 6.19
N ALA A 193 -28.79 -14.65 7.24
CA ALA A 193 -29.79 -15.02 8.25
C ALA A 193 -30.36 -13.80 8.99
N GLY A 194 -29.52 -12.83 9.37
CA GLY A 194 -29.97 -11.60 10.02
C GLY A 194 -30.78 -10.65 9.13
N ALA A 195 -30.50 -10.63 7.82
CA ALA A 195 -31.27 -9.86 6.84
C ALA A 195 -32.63 -10.52 6.50
N ALA A 196 -32.71 -11.85 6.54
CA ALA A 196 -33.96 -12.58 6.35
C ALA A 196 -34.92 -12.44 7.55
N GLU A 197 -34.40 -12.38 8.78
CA GLU A 197 -35.21 -12.20 10.00
C GLU A 197 -35.81 -10.80 10.14
N THR A 198 -35.30 -9.79 9.43
CA THR A 198 -35.87 -8.43 9.42
C THR A 198 -36.92 -8.20 8.32
N SER A 199 -37.11 -9.16 7.40
CA SER A 199 -38.14 -9.11 6.36
C SER A 199 -39.51 -9.69 6.79
N ASP A 200 -39.56 -10.52 7.84
CA ASP A 200 -40.79 -11.27 8.20
C ASP A 200 -41.65 -10.58 9.27
N ALA A 201 -41.29 -9.35 9.68
CA ALA A 201 -42.04 -8.56 10.67
C ALA A 201 -42.87 -7.41 10.08
N ALA A 202 -42.91 -7.26 8.75
CA ALA A 202 -43.59 -6.13 8.08
C ALA A 202 -44.83 -6.52 7.26
N ASP A 203 -45.32 -7.76 7.36
CA ASP A 203 -46.57 -8.20 6.69
C ASP A 203 -47.57 -8.81 7.69
N THR A 204 -48.14 -7.96 8.54
CA THR A 204 -49.46 -8.19 9.17
C THR A 204 -49.96 -6.88 9.78
N ALA A 205 -50.29 -5.91 8.93
CA ALA A 205 -51.21 -4.83 9.28
C ALA A 205 -52.39 -4.89 8.31
N ASP A 206 -53.26 -5.85 8.61
CA ASP A 206 -54.54 -6.08 7.96
C ASP A 206 -55.42 -4.82 7.99
N THR A 207 -55.98 -4.52 6.83
CA THR A 207 -56.96 -3.45 6.63
C THR A 207 -58.34 -4.01 6.93
N THR A 208 -58.96 -3.58 8.03
CA THR A 208 -60.42 -3.63 8.17
C THR A 208 -60.97 -2.36 8.80
N VAL A 209 -61.64 -1.57 7.98
CA VAL A 209 -62.58 -0.51 8.37
C VAL A 209 -63.98 -1.13 8.45
N ALA A 210 -64.63 -1.01 9.61
CA ALA A 210 -66.09 -0.97 9.84
C ALA A 210 -66.29 -0.82 11.36
N GLU A 211 -66.77 0.31 11.89
CA GLU A 211 -68.20 0.64 12.02
C GLU A 211 -68.99 -0.50 12.68
N ASP A 212 -69.21 -0.44 13.99
CA ASP A 212 -70.57 -0.36 14.53
C ASP A 212 -70.59 -0.03 16.04
N THR A 213 -71.69 0.63 16.36
CA THR A 213 -72.26 1.00 17.64
C THR A 213 -72.22 -0.09 18.72
N ASN A 214 -72.08 0.34 19.98
CA ASN A 214 -72.77 -0.38 21.05
C ASN A 214 -73.33 0.54 22.12
N SER A 215 -74.59 0.28 22.42
CA SER A 215 -75.48 0.98 23.33
C SER A 215 -75.61 0.18 24.62
N ALA A 216 -75.70 0.90 25.74
CA ALA A 216 -76.24 0.49 27.05
C ALA A 216 -75.38 -0.52 27.85
N VAL A 217 -75.25 -0.48 29.18
CA VAL A 217 -76.21 -0.33 30.30
C VAL A 217 -75.32 -0.05 31.54
N ASP A 218 -75.43 1.09 32.21
CA ASP A 218 -76.19 1.37 33.46
C ASP A 218 -75.32 1.37 34.73
N THR A 219 -75.74 2.22 35.67
CA THR A 219 -75.57 2.17 37.14
C THR A 219 -74.98 3.44 37.76
N THR A 220 -75.88 4.38 38.11
CA THR A 220 -75.96 5.18 39.38
C THR A 220 -74.88 6.25 39.66
N VAL A 221 -75.09 7.39 40.34
CA VAL A 221 -76.18 8.08 41.07
C VAL A 221 -75.65 9.48 41.50
N SER A 222 -76.55 10.44 41.77
CA SER A 222 -76.38 11.76 42.46
C SER A 222 -75.93 12.96 41.60
N THR A 223 -76.81 13.90 41.21
CA THR A 223 -77.32 15.08 41.97
C THR A 223 -76.24 16.06 42.45
N ASP A 224 -76.07 17.20 41.77
CA ASP A 224 -76.40 18.53 42.34
C ASP A 224 -76.14 19.71 41.36
N THR A 225 -77.24 20.39 41.00
CA THR A 225 -77.54 21.82 41.12
C THR A 225 -76.41 22.88 41.13
N ASN A 226 -76.34 23.72 40.07
CA ASN A 226 -76.20 25.20 40.03
C ASN A 226 -75.69 25.62 38.63
N ALA A 227 -76.38 26.40 37.78
CA ALA A 227 -76.76 27.82 37.90
C ALA A 227 -75.55 28.65 38.38
N GLU A 228 -74.78 29.25 37.47
CA GLU A 228 -75.10 30.47 36.71
C GLU A 228 -74.12 30.65 35.54
#